data_AF-A0A9R1VM95-F1
#
_entry.id   AF-A0A9R1VM95-F1
#
_cell.length_a   1.000
_cell.length_b   1.000
_cell.length_c   1.000
_cell.angle_alpha   90.00
_cell.angle_beta   90.00
_cell.angle_gamma   90.00
#
_symmetry.space_group_name_H-M   'P 1'
#
loop_
_entity.id
_entity.type
_entity.pdbx_description
1 polymer ?
#
loop_
_entity_poly.entity_id
_entity_poly.type
_entity_poly.pdbx_seq_one_letter_code
_entity_poly.pdbx_strand_id
1 'polypeptide(L)'
;MVQETQQQDTSQELVGKELHGTKWKFRHIYRGQPRRHLLTHGWSTFVNKKCLVCGDAVLFLKGDDGVLRLGARSATQPKVASRLAMFCSLQMNDFANVTPITLLQLSSC
;
A
#
# COMPACT_ATOMS: atom_id res chain seq x y z
N MET A 1 -0.01 39.95 -2.87
CA MET A 1 0.79 39.08 -1.99
C MET A 1 0.12 37.72 -1.95
N VAL A 2 0.65 36.74 -2.69
CA VAL A 2 0.23 35.34 -2.51
C VAL A 2 1.21 34.79 -1.48
N GLN A 3 0.74 34.58 -0.25
CA GLN A 3 1.54 33.97 0.80
C GLN A 3 1.77 32.51 0.42
N GLU A 4 2.96 32.21 -0.09
CA GLU A 4 3.41 30.85 -0.31
C GLU A 4 3.70 30.25 1.07
N THR A 5 2.73 29.53 1.63
CA THR A 5 2.92 28.78 2.89
C THR A 5 4.06 27.79 2.70
N GLN A 6 5.25 28.13 3.21
CA GLN A 6 6.40 27.24 3.33
C GLN A 6 6.09 26.12 4.32
N GLN A 7 5.22 25.19 3.93
CA GLN A 7 4.92 24.03 4.76
C GLN A 7 6.08 23.05 4.58
N GLN A 8 6.95 22.94 5.59
CA GLN A 8 8.14 22.10 5.58
C GLN A 8 7.83 20.67 5.10
N ASP A 9 8.73 20.04 4.35
CA ASP A 9 8.58 18.65 3.91
C ASP A 9 8.37 17.75 5.12
N THR A 10 7.17 17.16 5.23
CA THR A 10 6.83 16.29 6.36
C THR A 10 7.21 14.85 6.02
N SER A 11 7.78 14.15 6.99
CA SER A 11 8.12 12.73 6.87
C SER A 11 7.62 11.95 8.08
N GLN A 12 7.13 10.74 7.84
CA GLN A 12 6.69 9.83 8.90
C GLN A 12 7.03 8.37 8.54
N GLU A 13 7.28 7.56 9.56
CA GLU A 13 7.42 6.11 9.42
C GLU A 13 6.05 5.45 9.49
N LEU A 14 5.71 4.66 8.48
CA LEU A 14 4.52 3.83 8.45
C LEU A 14 4.95 2.38 8.69
N VAL A 15 4.35 1.74 9.68
CA VAL A 15 4.60 0.32 9.98
C VAL A 15 3.30 -0.45 9.77
N GLY A 16 3.24 -1.24 8.71
CA GLY A 16 2.07 -2.05 8.37
C GLY A 16 2.31 -3.54 8.56
N LYS A 17 1.27 -4.28 8.95
CA LYS A 17 1.28 -5.73 9.05
C LYS A 17 0.48 -6.33 7.90
N GLU A 18 1.08 -7.28 7.22
CA GLU A 18 0.38 -8.07 6.21
C GLU A 18 -0.41 -9.21 6.86
N LEU A 19 -1.35 -9.79 6.11
CA LEU A 19 -2.17 -10.94 6.53
C LEU A 19 -1.34 -12.13 7.00
N HIS A 20 -0.20 -12.39 6.38
CA HIS A 20 0.74 -13.46 6.77
C HIS A 20 1.58 -13.13 8.01
N GLY A 21 1.33 -12.00 8.66
CA GLY A 21 2.04 -11.58 9.88
C GLY A 21 3.33 -10.81 9.64
N THR A 22 3.83 -10.75 8.40
CA THR A 22 5.01 -9.98 8.03
C THR A 22 4.80 -8.49 8.28
N LYS A 23 5.75 -7.86 8.97
CA LYS A 23 5.75 -6.40 9.18
C LYS A 23 6.56 -5.71 8.09
N TRP A 24 6.01 -4.64 7.57
CA TRP A 24 6.60 -3.80 6.54
C TRP A 24 6.74 -2.38 7.06
N LYS A 25 7.92 -1.80 6.84
CA LYS A 25 8.22 -0.41 7.22
C LYS A 25 8.39 0.43 5.98
N PHE A 26 7.72 1.57 5.95
CA PHE A 26 7.82 2.54 4.86
C PHE A 26 8.14 3.92 5.39
N ARG A 27 8.93 4.67 4.62
CA ARG A 27 9.06 6.11 4.82
C ARG A 27 8.08 6.84 3.92
N HIS A 28 7.05 7.44 4.50
CA HIS A 28 6.09 8.31 3.81
C HIS A 28 6.55 9.76 3.90
N ILE A 29 6.55 10.45 2.75
CA ILE A 29 6.90 11.88 2.67
C ILE A 29 5.83 12.63 1.87
N TYR A 30 5.55 13.86 2.29
CA TYR A 30 4.68 14.79 1.57
C TYR A 30 5.50 15.98 1.09
N ARG A 31 5.86 15.97 -0.19
CA ARG A 31 6.80 16.93 -0.78
C ARG A 31 6.51 17.25 -2.25
N GLY A 32 7.32 18.17 -2.80
CA GLY A 32 7.32 18.54 -4.22
C GLY A 32 6.33 19.66 -4.59
N GLN A 33 6.34 20.08 -5.85
CA GLN A 33 5.41 21.06 -6.41
C GLN A 33 4.89 20.57 -7.77
N PRO A 34 3.58 20.30 -7.93
CA PRO A 34 2.56 20.21 -6.88
C PRO A 34 2.89 19.10 -5.87
N ARG A 35 2.41 19.24 -4.62
CA ARG A 35 2.72 18.29 -3.55
C ARG A 35 2.09 16.93 -3.80
N ARG A 36 2.83 15.87 -3.47
CA ARG A 36 2.38 14.48 -3.62
C ARG A 36 2.82 13.65 -2.42
N HIS A 37 2.06 12.59 -2.15
CA HIS A 37 2.39 11.57 -1.18
C HIS A 37 3.31 10.54 -1.84
N LEU A 38 4.48 10.30 -1.26
CA LEU A 38 5.45 9.34 -1.77
C LEU A 38 5.85 8.36 -0.67
N LEU A 39 5.90 7.09 -1.04
CA LEU A 39 6.62 6.07 -0.26
C LEU A 39 8.02 5.95 -0.86
N THR A 40 9.03 6.07 -0.01
CA THR A 40 10.44 6.05 -0.45
C THR A 40 11.13 4.79 0.04
N HIS A 41 11.66 4.83 1.26
CA HIS A 41 12.30 3.67 1.87
C HIS A 41 11.28 2.54 2.10
N GLY A 42 11.70 1.30 1.85
CA GLY A 42 10.89 0.09 2.02
C GLY A 42 9.93 -0.25 0.86
N TRP A 43 9.61 0.72 -0.01
CA TRP A 43 8.68 0.49 -1.12
C TRP A 43 9.20 -0.52 -2.15
N SER A 44 10.44 -0.34 -2.63
CA SER A 44 11.05 -1.25 -3.61
C SER A 44 11.20 -2.67 -3.08
N THR A 45 11.60 -2.85 -1.82
CA THR A 45 11.69 -4.16 -1.17
C THR A 45 10.33 -4.84 -1.09
N PHE A 46 9.28 -4.10 -0.77
CA PHE A 46 7.90 -4.61 -0.74
C PHE A 46 7.45 -5.08 -2.13
N VAL A 47 7.61 -4.23 -3.14
CA VAL A 47 7.28 -4.55 -4.55
C VAL A 47 7.99 -5.81 -5.01
N ASN A 48 9.31 -5.90 -4.77
CA ASN A 48 10.12 -7.06 -5.17
C ASN A 48 9.70 -8.34 -4.43
N LYS A 49 9.47 -8.27 -3.12
CA LYS A 49 9.08 -9.45 -2.33
C LYS A 49 7.68 -9.96 -2.70
N LYS A 50 6.80 -9.05 -3.11
CA LYS A 50 5.43 -9.35 -3.52
C LYS A 50 5.27 -9.60 -5.02
N CYS A 51 6.36 -9.51 -5.78
CA CYS A 51 6.38 -9.63 -7.24
C CYS A 51 5.32 -8.75 -7.91
N LEU A 52 5.12 -7.53 -7.41
CA LEU A 52 4.09 -6.64 -7.94
C LEU A 52 4.53 -6.05 -9.28
N VAL A 53 3.58 -5.97 -10.21
CA VAL A 53 3.78 -5.40 -11.54
C VAL A 53 2.84 -4.23 -11.78
N CYS A 54 3.09 -3.49 -12.87
CA CYS A 54 2.17 -2.44 -13.30
C CYS A 54 0.77 -3.02 -13.53
N GLY A 55 -0.25 -2.33 -13.02
CA GLY A 55 -1.64 -2.77 -12.95
C GLY A 55 -2.05 -3.29 -11.57
N ASP A 56 -1.13 -3.88 -10.81
CA ASP A 56 -1.44 -4.36 -9.46
C ASP A 56 -1.80 -3.20 -8.52
N ALA A 57 -2.53 -3.51 -7.45
CA ALA A 57 -2.93 -2.52 -6.46
C ALA A 57 -2.50 -2.91 -5.06
N VAL A 58 -2.02 -1.93 -4.31
CA VAL A 58 -1.67 -2.07 -2.90
C VAL A 58 -2.66 -1.26 -2.07
N LEU A 59 -3.17 -1.90 -1.02
CA LEU A 59 -4.16 -1.35 -0.12
C LEU A 59 -3.54 -1.11 1.25
N PHE A 60 -3.66 0.13 1.74
CA PHE A 60 -3.25 0.54 3.07
C PHE A 60 -4.50 0.81 3.91
N LEU A 61 -4.70 0.02 4.96
CA LEU A 61 -5.89 0.10 5.80
C LEU A 61 -5.50 0.41 7.25
N LYS A 62 -6.14 1.39 7.88
CA LYS A 62 -5.98 1.64 9.33
C LYS A 62 -7.15 1.02 10.06
N GLY A 63 -6.88 0.08 10.97
CA GLY A 63 -7.90 -0.34 11.92
C GLY A 63 -8.11 0.70 13.00
N ASP A 64 -9.22 0.55 13.71
CA ASP A 64 -9.55 1.36 14.89
C ASP A 64 -8.55 1.14 16.04
N ASP A 65 -7.87 -0.01 16.02
CA ASP A 65 -6.71 -0.33 16.86
C ASP A 65 -5.45 0.51 16.53
N GLY A 66 -5.53 1.37 15.52
CA GLY A 66 -4.41 2.17 15.03
C GLY A 66 -3.39 1.36 14.23
N VAL A 67 -3.61 0.05 14.03
CA VAL A 67 -2.68 -0.83 13.32
C VAL A 67 -2.90 -0.68 11.82
N LEU A 68 -1.83 -0.36 11.11
CA LEU A 68 -1.82 -0.34 9.66
C LEU A 68 -1.75 -1.78 9.13
N ARG A 69 -2.67 -2.13 8.24
CA ARG A 69 -2.74 -3.42 7.56
C ARG A 69 -2.50 -3.24 6.07
N LEU A 70 -1.82 -4.20 5.47
CA LEU A 70 -1.39 -4.14 4.07
C LEU A 70 -1.98 -5.30 3.28
N GLY A 71 -2.63 -4.97 2.17
CA GLY A 71 -3.12 -5.92 1.18
C GLY A 71 -2.54 -5.62 -0.20
N ALA A 72 -2.44 -6.64 -1.05
CA ALA A 72 -2.11 -6.48 -2.46
C ALA A 72 -3.07 -7.31 -3.30
N ARG A 73 -3.54 -6.75 -4.42
CA ARG A 73 -4.28 -7.47 -5.46
C ARG A 73 -3.51 -7.42 -6.76
N SER A 74 -3.52 -8.51 -7.52
CA SER A 74 -3.01 -8.48 -8.88
C SER A 74 -4.07 -7.98 -9.87
N ALA A 75 -3.65 -7.24 -10.90
CA ALA A 75 -4.52 -6.87 -12.02
C ALA A 75 -4.89 -8.05 -12.92
N THR A 76 -4.05 -9.08 -12.98
CA THR A 76 -4.37 -10.29 -13.71
C THR A 76 -5.34 -11.14 -12.91
N GLN A 77 -6.58 -11.29 -13.40
CA GLN A 77 -7.44 -12.37 -12.90
C GLN A 77 -6.71 -13.69 -13.14
N PRO A 78 -6.65 -14.60 -12.15
CA PRO A 78 -6.10 -15.91 -12.37
C PRO A 78 -6.98 -16.63 -13.40
N LYS A 79 -6.52 -16.68 -14.66
CA LYS A 79 -6.99 -17.70 -15.61
C LYS A 79 -6.56 -19.03 -15.03
N VAL A 80 -7.53 -19.68 -14.41
CA VAL A 80 -7.42 -20.94 -13.68
C VAL A 80 -6.57 -21.98 -14.42
N ALA A 81 -5.34 -22.17 -13.96
CA ALA A 81 -4.62 -23.42 -14.13
C ALA A 81 -3.64 -23.61 -12.96
N SER A 82 -3.86 -24.70 -12.23
CA SER A 82 -2.97 -25.34 -11.27
C SER A 82 -3.06 -24.90 -9.80
N ARG A 83 -4.11 -25.43 -9.13
CA ARG A 83 -4.16 -26.00 -7.77
C ARG A 83 -3.75 -25.17 -6.53
N LEU A 84 -3.26 -23.93 -6.64
CA LEU A 84 -2.93 -23.08 -5.48
C LEU A 84 -3.85 -21.86 -5.29
N ALA A 85 -4.94 -21.77 -6.05
CA ALA A 85 -5.83 -20.60 -6.07
C ALA A 85 -7.01 -20.66 -5.09
N MET A 86 -6.99 -21.55 -4.09
CA MET A 86 -8.04 -21.59 -3.04
C MET A 86 -7.75 -20.72 -1.81
N PHE A 87 -6.61 -20.02 -1.74
CA PHE A 87 -6.29 -19.18 -0.57
C PHE A 87 -6.51 -17.68 -0.78
N CYS A 88 -6.79 -17.21 -2.00
CA CYS A 88 -6.72 -15.78 -2.30
C CYS A 88 -8.07 -15.03 -2.23
N SER A 89 -9.21 -15.72 -2.37
CA SER A 89 -10.55 -15.10 -2.29
C SER A 89 -11.12 -15.02 -0.87
N LEU A 90 -10.70 -15.90 0.05
CA LEU A 90 -11.26 -15.96 1.41
C LEU A 90 -10.65 -14.92 2.36
N GLN A 91 -9.56 -14.24 1.98
CA GLN A 91 -8.82 -13.33 2.85
C GLN A 91 -9.31 -11.88 2.84
N MET A 92 -10.21 -11.48 1.94
CA MET A 92 -10.75 -10.11 1.92
C MET A 92 -12.00 -9.90 2.79
N ASN A 93 -12.57 -10.96 3.35
CA ASN A 93 -13.78 -10.86 4.19
C ASN A 93 -13.53 -10.28 5.58
N ASP A 94 -12.28 -10.25 6.04
CA ASP A 94 -11.91 -9.79 7.39
C ASP A 94 -11.73 -8.25 7.48
N PHE A 95 -11.92 -7.53 6.37
CA PHE A 95 -11.67 -6.09 6.29
C PHE A 95 -12.93 -5.22 6.39
N ALA A 96 -14.10 -5.80 6.68
CA ALA A 96 -15.38 -5.09 6.68
C ALA A 96 -15.45 -3.88 7.65
N ASN A 97 -14.57 -3.81 8.66
CA ASN A 97 -14.52 -2.74 9.65
C ASN A 97 -13.24 -1.86 9.58
N VAL A 98 -12.53 -1.83 8.44
CA VAL A 98 -11.23 -1.12 8.36
C VAL A 98 -11.30 0.08 7.42
N THR A 99 -10.85 1.26 7.87
CA THR A 99 -10.87 2.46 7.05
C THR A 99 -9.71 2.49 6.04
N PRO A 100 -9.97 2.74 4.74
CA PRO A 100 -8.91 2.83 3.74
C PRO A 100 -8.16 4.16 3.84
N ILE A 101 -6.83 4.10 3.96
CA ILE A 101 -5.97 5.29 4.02
C ILE A 101 -5.59 5.74 2.62
N THR A 102 -5.14 4.82 1.76
CA THR A 102 -4.69 5.13 0.40
C THR A 102 -4.67 3.85 -0.44
N LEU A 103 -5.13 3.94 -1.69
CA LEU A 103 -4.91 2.94 -2.72
C LEU A 103 -3.75 3.40 -3.61
N LEU A 104 -2.65 2.65 -3.65
CA LEU A 104 -1.59 2.86 -4.63
C LEU A 104 -1.81 1.88 -5.78
N GLN A 105 -2.27 2.39 -6.92
CA GLN A 105 -2.24 1.66 -8.18
C GLN A 105 -0.84 1.79 -8.76
N LEU A 106 -0.22 0.66 -9.11
CA LEU A 106 1.02 0.66 -9.87
C LEU A 106 0.70 1.06 -11.31
N SER A 107 0.65 2.34 -11.61
CA SER A 107 0.59 2.85 -12.99
C SER A 107 1.97 2.68 -13.64
N SER A 108 1.98 2.32 -14.93
CA SER A 108 3.18 2.06 -15.74
C SER A 108 4.37 2.92 -15.36
N CYS A 109 5.53 2.29 -15.18
CA CYS A 109 6.84 2.92 -15.11
C CYS A 109 7.05 3.94 -16.23
#